data_AF-A0A2E1IJ31-F1
#
_entry.id   AF-A0A2E1IJ31-F1
#
_cell.length_a   1.000
_cell.length_b   1.000
_cell.length_c   1.000
_cell.angle_alpha   90.00
_cell.angle_beta   90.00
_cell.angle_gamma   90.00
#
_symmetry.space_group_name_H-M   'P 1'
#
loop_
_entity.id
_entity.type
_entity.pdbx_description
1 polymer ?
#
loop_
_entity_poly.entity_id
_entity_poly.type
_entity_poly.pdbx_seq_one_letter_code
_entity_poly.pdbx_strand_id
1 'polypeptide(L)'
;MLPSWLSTSRDSSPDASNECHAVLGRALRAPLMADQEEALFACGCFWGAEKGFWRLPGVVTTAVGYAGGQAADPSYQQVCSGRTGHTEVVRVVWSRPAVDFSDLLKLFWECHDPTQGDRQGNDTGSQYRSAIYTTTEQQMALALASRDAYQATLNDAGFGPITTEIRADQTFYFAEPYHQQYLAKPGSRPYCSAMPTQALLGEFTGAGYKLPGQVWTHYDWSISHCVLRGDNAPISLH
;
A
#
# COMPACT_ATOMS: atom_id res chain seq x y z
N MET A 1 26.81 11.27 -5.78
CA MET A 1 26.26 12.64 -5.77
C MET A 1 24.81 12.55 -6.23
N LEU A 2 23.86 12.89 -5.36
CA LEU A 2 22.43 12.86 -5.68
C LEU A 2 22.06 14.11 -6.51
N PRO A 3 21.16 14.01 -7.51
CA PRO A 3 20.76 15.16 -8.33
C PRO A 3 20.09 16.28 -7.50
N SER A 4 20.28 17.53 -7.93
CA SER A 4 20.02 18.77 -7.16
C SER A 4 18.57 19.02 -6.74
N TRP A 5 17.59 18.31 -7.29
CA TRP A 5 16.18 18.43 -6.93
C TRP A 5 15.78 17.61 -5.69
N LEU A 6 16.73 16.88 -5.09
CA LEU A 6 16.55 16.11 -3.84
C LEU A 6 16.81 16.94 -2.56
N SER A 7 17.08 18.24 -2.68
CA SER A 7 17.55 19.11 -1.59
C SER A 7 16.59 20.25 -1.21
N THR A 8 15.30 20.17 -1.55
CA THR A 8 14.35 21.16 -1.06
C THR A 8 13.81 20.77 0.31
N SER A 9 14.19 21.58 1.31
CA SER A 9 13.64 21.57 2.67
C SER A 9 12.12 21.71 2.62
N ARG A 10 11.42 20.92 3.45
CA ARG A 10 9.97 21.00 3.66
C ARG A 10 9.66 22.29 4.43
N ASP A 11 9.53 23.38 3.70
CA ASP A 11 8.75 24.51 4.19
C ASP A 11 7.28 24.23 3.88
N SER A 12 6.46 24.48 4.90
CA SER A 12 5.02 24.69 4.83
C SER A 12 4.69 25.67 3.72
N SER A 13 4.54 25.14 2.51
CA SER A 13 4.12 25.89 1.34
C SER A 13 2.59 25.85 1.29
N PRO A 14 1.91 27.00 1.16
CA PRO A 14 0.45 27.09 1.13
C PRO A 14 -0.21 26.39 -0.07
N ASP A 15 0.58 25.71 -0.92
CA ASP A 15 0.16 25.01 -2.14
C ASP A 15 0.11 23.48 -1.99
N ALA A 16 0.59 22.92 -0.86
CA ALA A 16 0.55 21.47 -0.61
C ALA A 16 -0.88 20.89 -0.56
N SER A 17 -1.90 21.75 -0.36
CA SER A 17 -3.32 21.37 -0.40
C SER A 17 -3.86 21.17 -1.82
N ASN A 18 -3.15 21.62 -2.86
CA ASN A 18 -3.56 21.54 -4.27
C ASN A 18 -2.88 20.41 -5.05
N GLU A 19 -2.06 19.58 -4.40
CA GLU A 19 -1.42 18.45 -5.07
C GLU A 19 -2.47 17.41 -5.48
N CYS A 20 -2.66 17.26 -6.78
CA CYS A 20 -3.52 16.25 -7.38
C CYS A 20 -2.73 14.97 -7.68
N HIS A 21 -3.38 13.85 -7.46
CA HIS A 21 -2.90 12.53 -7.82
C HIS A 21 -2.59 12.47 -9.32
N ALA A 22 -1.36 12.12 -9.68
CA ALA A 22 -0.90 12.19 -11.08
C ALA A 22 -1.73 11.36 -12.07
N VAL A 23 -2.30 10.24 -11.59
CA VAL A 23 -3.17 9.34 -12.39
C VAL A 23 -4.66 9.64 -12.23
N LEU A 24 -5.18 9.60 -10.99
CA LEU A 24 -6.61 9.73 -10.68
C LEU A 24 -7.14 11.17 -10.72
N GLY A 25 -6.27 12.18 -10.76
CA GLY A 25 -6.65 13.60 -10.83
C GLY A 25 -7.38 14.14 -9.59
N ARG A 26 -7.43 13.37 -8.49
CA ARG A 26 -8.06 13.76 -7.22
C ARG A 26 -7.02 14.33 -6.27
N ALA A 27 -7.39 15.31 -5.45
CA ALA A 27 -6.47 15.89 -4.46
C ALA A 27 -5.98 14.83 -3.47
N LEU A 28 -4.68 14.79 -3.21
CA LEU A 28 -4.05 13.81 -2.31
C LEU A 28 -4.52 13.98 -0.85
N ARG A 29 -4.75 15.24 -0.44
CA ARG A 29 -5.08 15.65 0.93
C ARG A 29 -6.55 16.06 1.10
N ALA A 30 -7.44 15.64 0.18
CA ALA A 30 -8.86 15.90 0.33
C ALA A 30 -9.39 15.27 1.63
N PRO A 31 -10.28 15.96 2.37
CA PRO A 31 -10.99 15.34 3.48
C PRO A 31 -11.86 14.19 2.94
N LEU A 32 -12.04 13.14 3.76
CA LEU A 32 -12.91 12.02 3.40
C LEU A 32 -14.35 12.49 3.24
N MET A 33 -14.98 12.06 2.14
CA MET A 33 -16.41 12.21 1.94
C MET A 33 -17.17 11.16 2.76
N ALA A 34 -18.46 11.41 3.00
CA ALA A 34 -19.29 10.52 3.83
C ALA A 34 -19.38 9.09 3.29
N ASP A 35 -19.19 8.86 2.00
CA ASP A 35 -19.22 7.56 1.34
C ASP A 35 -17.83 6.92 1.16
N GLN A 36 -16.78 7.52 1.73
CA GLN A 36 -15.40 7.06 1.59
C GLN A 36 -14.84 6.49 2.89
N GLU A 37 -13.87 5.61 2.75
CA GLU A 37 -13.04 5.10 3.84
C GLU A 37 -11.57 5.17 3.46
N GLU A 38 -10.71 5.06 4.47
CA GLU A 38 -9.26 4.96 4.27
C GLU A 38 -8.61 3.93 5.20
N ALA A 39 -7.46 3.43 4.77
CA ALA A 39 -6.58 2.54 5.51
C ALA A 39 -5.15 2.67 4.97
N LEU A 40 -4.17 2.20 5.74
CA LEU A 40 -2.76 2.20 5.36
C LEU A 40 -2.25 0.77 5.17
N PHE A 41 -1.49 0.54 4.11
CA PHE A 41 -0.91 -0.76 3.78
C PHE A 41 0.60 -0.66 3.55
N ALA A 42 1.38 -1.56 4.15
CA ALA A 42 2.82 -1.70 3.92
C ALA A 42 3.13 -3.05 3.28
N CYS A 43 3.70 -3.01 2.08
CA CYS A 43 4.00 -4.18 1.24
C CYS A 43 5.47 -4.16 0.76
N GLY A 44 6.38 -3.61 1.57
CA GLY A 44 7.74 -3.26 1.15
C GLY A 44 7.82 -1.89 0.49
N CYS A 45 8.55 -1.77 -0.63
CA CYS A 45 8.67 -0.48 -1.32
C CYS A 45 7.30 0.04 -1.77
N PHE A 46 6.95 1.22 -1.26
CA PHE A 46 5.63 1.80 -1.47
C PHE A 46 5.34 2.20 -2.94
N TRP A 47 6.34 2.29 -3.83
CA TRP A 47 6.13 2.73 -5.22
C TRP A 47 5.35 1.70 -6.03
N GLY A 48 5.73 0.43 -5.88
CA GLY A 48 4.99 -0.67 -6.48
C GLY A 48 3.63 -0.84 -5.82
N ALA A 49 3.60 -0.83 -4.48
CA ALA A 49 2.37 -1.01 -3.71
C ALA A 49 1.31 0.04 -4.07
N GLU A 50 1.69 1.32 -4.14
CA GLU A 50 0.79 2.43 -4.49
C GLU A 50 0.15 2.20 -5.86
N LYS A 51 0.97 1.74 -6.83
CA LYS A 51 0.50 1.36 -8.16
C LYS A 51 -0.52 0.24 -8.14
N GLY A 52 -0.34 -0.75 -7.28
CA GLY A 52 -1.32 -1.80 -7.10
C GLY A 52 -2.68 -1.25 -6.74
N PHE A 53 -2.73 -0.37 -5.74
CA PHE A 53 -3.97 0.15 -5.18
C PHE A 53 -4.66 1.17 -6.08
N TRP A 54 -3.96 2.16 -6.66
CA TRP A 54 -4.63 3.19 -7.47
C TRP A 54 -5.31 2.61 -8.72
N ARG A 55 -4.92 1.41 -9.14
CA ARG A 55 -5.49 0.75 -10.32
C ARG A 55 -6.86 0.14 -10.06
N LEU A 56 -7.20 -0.13 -8.79
CA LEU A 56 -8.48 -0.78 -8.46
C LEU A 56 -9.65 0.17 -8.74
N PRO A 57 -10.69 -0.28 -9.47
CA PRO A 57 -11.84 0.56 -9.76
C PRO A 57 -12.59 0.89 -8.48
N GLY A 58 -12.86 2.18 -8.24
CA GLY A 58 -13.48 2.66 -6.99
C GLY A 58 -12.49 3.18 -5.95
N VAL A 59 -11.19 3.02 -6.15
CA VAL A 59 -10.17 3.80 -5.42
C VAL A 59 -10.23 5.25 -5.89
N VAL A 60 -10.32 6.17 -4.93
CA VAL A 60 -10.53 7.61 -5.15
C VAL A 60 -9.19 8.32 -5.25
N THR A 61 -8.26 8.03 -4.34
CA THR A 61 -6.90 8.56 -4.35
C THR A 61 -5.99 7.65 -3.53
N THR A 62 -4.69 7.69 -3.81
CA THR A 62 -3.65 7.07 -2.98
C THR A 62 -2.55 8.08 -2.66
N ALA A 63 -1.82 7.87 -1.58
CA ALA A 63 -0.61 8.63 -1.29
C ALA A 63 0.39 7.73 -0.58
N VAL A 64 1.68 7.98 -0.78
CA VAL A 64 2.74 7.27 -0.08
C VAL A 64 3.30 8.07 1.09
N GLY A 65 3.75 7.37 2.12
CA GLY A 65 4.23 7.99 3.34
C GLY A 65 4.80 7.01 4.35
N TYR A 66 4.85 7.46 5.60
CA TYR A 66 5.49 6.79 6.71
C TYR A 66 4.51 6.67 7.89
N ALA A 67 4.38 5.48 8.47
CA ALA A 67 3.52 5.22 9.63
C ALA A 67 4.08 4.11 10.54
N GLY A 68 3.50 3.94 11.72
CA GLY A 68 3.84 2.87 12.67
C GLY A 68 5.10 3.06 13.51
N GLY A 69 5.85 4.15 13.29
CA GLY A 69 7.03 4.52 14.07
C GLY A 69 6.74 5.55 15.18
N GLN A 70 7.81 6.06 15.78
CA GLN A 70 7.75 7.01 16.90
C GLN A 70 8.21 8.42 16.51
N ALA A 71 8.98 8.59 15.44
CA ALA A 71 9.49 9.89 15.03
C ALA A 71 8.37 10.76 14.45
N ALA A 72 8.27 12.01 14.90
CA ALA A 72 7.35 12.97 14.30
C ALA A 72 7.95 13.53 12.99
N ASP A 73 7.10 13.64 11.96
CA ASP A 73 7.41 14.20 10.63
C ASP A 73 8.76 13.75 10.04
N PRO A 74 8.98 12.43 9.87
CA PRO A 74 10.27 11.92 9.41
C PRO A 74 10.52 12.22 7.92
N SER A 75 11.78 12.45 7.58
CA SER A 75 12.27 12.46 6.20
C SER A 75 12.55 11.07 5.66
N TYR A 76 12.52 10.90 4.33
CA TYR A 76 12.90 9.63 3.71
C TYR A 76 14.27 9.13 4.22
N GLN A 77 15.25 10.03 4.30
CA GLN A 77 16.59 9.69 4.79
C GLN A 77 16.60 9.23 6.26
N GLN A 78 15.78 9.84 7.10
CA GLN A 78 15.62 9.41 8.48
C GLN A 78 14.97 8.02 8.56
N VAL A 79 13.93 7.76 7.75
CA VAL A 79 13.30 6.44 7.67
C VAL A 79 14.28 5.38 7.18
N CYS A 80 15.05 5.64 6.12
CA CYS A 80 16.08 4.73 5.62
C CYS A 80 17.19 4.42 6.63
N SER A 81 17.38 5.26 7.66
CA SER A 81 18.33 4.96 8.73
C SER A 81 17.85 3.84 9.68
N GLY A 82 16.58 3.46 9.61
CA GLY A 82 15.94 2.49 10.49
C GLY A 82 15.62 3.00 11.90
N ARG A 83 16.03 4.23 12.24
CA ARG A 83 15.93 4.77 13.61
C ARG A 83 14.57 5.35 13.98
N THR A 84 13.69 5.57 13.00
CA THR A 84 12.39 6.21 13.22
C THR A 84 11.30 5.23 13.65
N GLY A 85 11.51 3.93 13.40
CA GLY A 85 10.52 2.87 13.59
C GLY A 85 9.40 2.85 12.54
N HIS A 86 9.39 3.82 11.60
CA HIS A 86 8.36 3.88 10.58
C HIS A 86 8.57 2.82 9.49
N THR A 87 7.46 2.39 8.89
CA THR A 87 7.46 1.67 7.62
C THR A 87 6.91 2.54 6.50
N GLU A 88 7.38 2.27 5.28
CA GLU A 88 6.78 2.77 4.05
C GLU A 88 5.36 2.23 3.92
N VAL A 89 4.39 3.14 3.82
CA VAL A 89 2.98 2.80 3.69
C VAL A 89 2.35 3.50 2.50
N VAL A 90 1.31 2.88 1.98
CA VAL A 90 0.36 3.47 1.04
C VAL A 90 -0.91 3.79 1.82
N ARG A 91 -1.31 5.06 1.84
CA ARG A 91 -2.66 5.48 2.19
C ARG A 91 -3.56 5.24 0.98
N VAL A 92 -4.65 4.49 1.19
CA VAL A 92 -5.64 4.19 0.16
C VAL A 92 -6.97 4.77 0.60
N VAL A 93 -7.59 5.59 -0.25
CA VAL A 93 -8.95 6.11 -0.06
C VAL A 93 -9.85 5.50 -1.12
N TRP A 94 -10.97 4.92 -0.74
CA TRP A 94 -11.90 4.28 -1.66
C TRP A 94 -13.35 4.67 -1.41
N SER A 95 -14.19 4.48 -2.42
CA SER A 95 -15.64 4.63 -2.31
C SER A 95 -16.26 3.34 -1.78
N ARG A 96 -16.91 3.38 -0.62
CA ARG A 96 -17.54 2.22 0.03
C ARG A 96 -18.58 1.53 -0.85
N PRO A 97 -19.40 2.23 -1.66
CA PRO A 97 -20.30 1.57 -2.61
C PRO A 97 -19.59 0.69 -3.66
N ALA A 98 -18.37 1.05 -4.06
CA ALA A 98 -17.65 0.39 -5.15
C ALA A 98 -16.67 -0.70 -4.68
N VAL A 99 -16.03 -0.49 -3.54
CA VAL A 99 -14.95 -1.35 -3.02
C VAL A 99 -15.26 -1.73 -1.58
N ASP A 100 -15.15 -3.01 -1.26
CA ASP A 100 -15.13 -3.50 0.12
C ASP A 100 -13.69 -3.56 0.64
N PHE A 101 -13.50 -3.45 1.95
CA PHE A 101 -12.18 -3.57 2.54
C PHE A 101 -11.54 -4.95 2.26
N SER A 102 -12.35 -6.00 2.08
CA SER A 102 -11.84 -7.33 1.69
C SER A 102 -11.17 -7.33 0.31
N ASP A 103 -11.64 -6.50 -0.64
CA ASP A 103 -10.99 -6.37 -1.95
C ASP A 103 -9.55 -5.80 -1.81
N LEU A 104 -9.37 -4.82 -0.93
CA LEU A 104 -8.06 -4.23 -0.65
C LEU A 104 -7.15 -5.22 0.09
N LEU A 105 -7.71 -6.00 1.03
CA LEU A 105 -7.00 -7.06 1.73
C LEU A 105 -6.53 -8.15 0.76
N LYS A 106 -7.34 -8.51 -0.24
CA LYS A 106 -6.93 -9.47 -1.28
C LYS A 106 -5.70 -8.99 -2.03
N LEU A 107 -5.71 -7.76 -2.55
CA LEU A 107 -4.54 -7.20 -3.20
C LEU A 107 -3.34 -7.16 -2.25
N PHE A 108 -3.54 -6.70 -1.01
CA PHE A 108 -2.49 -6.64 0.00
C PHE A 108 -1.83 -8.00 0.20
N TRP A 109 -2.59 -9.04 0.55
CA TRP A 109 -2.03 -10.35 0.88
C TRP A 109 -1.34 -11.03 -0.31
N GLU A 110 -1.87 -10.84 -1.52
CA GLU A 110 -1.38 -11.53 -2.72
C GLU A 110 -0.21 -10.82 -3.41
N CYS A 111 0.08 -9.54 -3.08
CA CYS A 111 1.09 -8.76 -3.80
C CYS A 111 2.51 -8.80 -3.21
N HIS A 112 2.69 -9.24 -1.96
CA HIS A 112 4.00 -9.33 -1.28
C HIS A 112 4.10 -10.60 -0.41
N ASP A 113 5.28 -10.86 0.15
CA ASP A 113 5.48 -11.94 1.12
C ASP A 113 5.36 -11.40 2.56
N PRO A 114 4.28 -11.74 3.30
CA PRO A 114 4.04 -11.22 4.65
C PRO A 114 4.83 -11.97 5.73
N THR A 115 5.71 -12.91 5.39
CA THR A 115 6.44 -13.77 6.35
C THR A 115 7.89 -13.33 6.59
N GLN A 116 8.32 -12.22 5.96
CA GLN A 116 9.73 -11.83 5.90
C GLN A 116 10.22 -10.94 7.05
N GLY A 117 9.33 -10.47 7.94
CA GLY A 117 9.68 -9.58 9.04
C GLY A 117 10.14 -8.20 8.57
N ASP A 118 11.31 -7.75 9.04
CA ASP A 118 11.93 -6.48 8.67
C ASP A 118 12.63 -6.54 7.29
N ARG A 119 11.90 -7.06 6.29
CA ARG A 119 12.37 -7.25 4.91
C ARG A 119 11.20 -7.40 3.95
N GLN A 120 11.39 -6.97 2.71
CA GLN A 120 10.58 -7.39 1.57
C GLN A 120 11.45 -7.63 0.33
N GLY A 121 11.49 -8.88 -0.13
CA GLY A 121 12.35 -9.31 -1.23
C GLY A 121 13.82 -9.00 -0.92
N ASN A 122 14.42 -8.15 -1.75
CA ASN A 122 15.82 -7.72 -1.60
C ASN A 122 15.96 -6.47 -0.70
N ASP A 123 14.86 -5.82 -0.33
CA ASP A 123 14.86 -4.64 0.53
C ASP A 123 14.85 -5.06 2.00
N THR A 124 15.96 -4.81 2.70
CA THR A 124 16.13 -5.17 4.12
C THR A 124 16.05 -3.93 5.00
N GLY A 125 15.29 -4.04 6.08
CA GLY A 125 15.09 -2.99 7.09
C GLY A 125 13.64 -2.92 7.55
N SER A 126 13.45 -2.48 8.79
CA SER A 126 12.12 -2.35 9.42
C SER A 126 11.20 -1.39 8.68
N GLN A 127 11.75 -0.53 7.83
CA GLN A 127 10.96 0.34 6.96
C GLN A 127 10.22 -0.41 5.85
N TYR A 128 10.59 -1.65 5.55
CA TYR A 128 9.98 -2.48 4.50
C TYR A 128 9.11 -3.61 5.03
N ARG A 129 8.82 -3.62 6.34
CA ARG A 129 7.99 -4.66 6.97
C ARG A 129 6.57 -4.66 6.41
N SER A 130 5.89 -5.80 6.55
CA SER A 130 4.47 -5.88 6.25
C SER A 130 3.63 -5.26 7.36
N ALA A 131 2.64 -4.43 7.01
CA ALA A 131 1.74 -3.82 7.98
C ALA A 131 0.36 -3.45 7.39
N ILE A 132 -0.66 -3.46 8.23
CA ILE A 132 -2.00 -2.93 7.96
C ILE A 132 -2.34 -1.97 9.10
N TYR A 133 -2.65 -0.71 8.78
CA TYR A 133 -3.16 0.24 9.77
C TYR A 133 -4.61 0.62 9.44
N THR A 134 -5.50 0.24 10.35
CA THR A 134 -6.95 0.40 10.20
C THR A 134 -7.45 1.68 10.87
N THR A 135 -8.60 2.18 10.41
CA THR A 135 -9.25 3.39 10.95
C THR A 135 -10.59 3.10 11.62
N THR A 136 -11.07 1.85 11.55
CA THR A 136 -12.32 1.41 12.18
C THR A 136 -12.17 0.03 12.82
N GLU A 137 -13.04 -0.28 13.78
CA GLU A 137 -13.12 -1.61 14.40
C GLU A 137 -13.52 -2.70 13.40
N GLN A 138 -14.38 -2.36 12.43
CA GLN A 138 -14.77 -3.28 11.36
C GLN A 138 -13.57 -3.66 10.48
N GLN A 139 -12.75 -2.68 10.09
CA GLN A 139 -11.52 -2.95 9.35
C GLN A 139 -10.54 -3.79 10.18
N MET A 140 -10.41 -3.54 11.48
CA MET A 140 -9.58 -4.35 12.37
C MET A 140 -10.03 -5.81 12.37
N ALA A 141 -11.33 -6.07 12.53
CA ALA A 141 -11.88 -7.41 12.52
C ALA A 141 -11.63 -8.14 11.19
N LEU A 142 -11.82 -7.46 10.05
CA LEU A 142 -11.56 -8.01 8.72
C LEU A 142 -10.08 -8.25 8.45
N ALA A 143 -9.19 -7.36 8.91
CA ALA A 143 -7.74 -7.52 8.79
C ALA A 143 -7.26 -8.75 9.56
N LEU A 144 -7.77 -8.96 10.78
CA LEU A 144 -7.46 -10.15 11.59
C LEU A 144 -8.02 -11.43 10.96
N ALA A 145 -9.28 -11.42 10.51
CA ALA A 145 -9.90 -12.58 9.87
C ALA A 145 -9.19 -12.98 8.56
N SER A 146 -8.84 -12.00 7.73
CA SER A 146 -8.09 -12.26 6.48
C SER A 146 -6.67 -12.75 6.75
N ARG A 147 -5.98 -12.23 7.78
CA ARG A 147 -4.68 -12.77 8.23
C ARG A 147 -4.79 -14.25 8.57
N ASP A 148 -5.79 -14.62 9.37
CA ASP A 148 -5.94 -16.01 9.82
C ASP A 148 -6.27 -16.95 8.66
N ALA A 149 -7.11 -16.51 7.71
CA ALA A 149 -7.39 -17.25 6.48
C ALA A 149 -6.15 -17.39 5.60
N TYR A 150 -5.39 -16.31 5.41
CA TYR A 150 -4.19 -16.33 4.57
C TYR A 150 -3.05 -17.15 5.20
N GLN A 151 -2.93 -17.12 6.54
CA GLN A 151 -1.96 -17.97 7.26
C GLN A 151 -2.21 -19.45 6.97
N ALA A 152 -3.47 -19.88 6.90
CA ALA A 152 -3.78 -21.27 6.55
C ALA A 152 -3.26 -21.62 5.15
N THR A 153 -3.50 -20.75 4.15
CA THR A 153 -2.98 -20.93 2.78
C THR A 153 -1.45 -20.94 2.75
N LEU A 154 -0.80 -20.07 3.51
CA LEU A 154 0.67 -20.01 3.60
C LEU A 154 1.26 -21.25 4.26
N ASN A 155 0.60 -21.82 5.27
CA ASN A 155 1.01 -23.08 5.90
C ASN A 155 1.01 -24.22 4.87
N ASP A 156 -0.04 -24.32 4.06
CA ASP A 156 -0.15 -25.34 3.01
C ASP A 156 0.92 -25.17 1.92
N ALA A 157 1.32 -23.93 1.66
CA ALA A 157 2.40 -23.58 0.74
C ALA A 157 3.81 -23.69 1.35
N GLY A 158 3.94 -24.07 2.63
CA GLY A 158 5.22 -24.28 3.32
C GLY A 158 5.93 -23.00 3.79
N PHE A 159 5.20 -21.87 3.87
CA PHE A 159 5.73 -20.62 4.41
C PHE A 159 5.67 -20.58 5.94
N GLY A 160 6.43 -19.65 6.53
CA GLY A 160 6.44 -19.40 7.96
C GLY A 160 5.23 -18.61 8.46
N PRO A 161 5.23 -18.22 9.76
CA PRO A 161 4.19 -17.37 10.30
C PRO A 161 4.19 -15.98 9.65
N ILE A 162 3.00 -15.41 9.47
CA ILE A 162 2.79 -14.03 9.06
C ILE A 162 3.39 -13.09 10.12
N THR A 163 4.16 -12.13 9.63
CA THR A 163 4.84 -11.09 10.42
C THR A 163 4.17 -9.72 10.31
N THR A 164 3.05 -9.64 9.59
CA THR A 164 2.30 -8.40 9.37
C THR A 164 1.86 -7.75 10.69
N GLU A 165 2.29 -6.50 10.90
CA GLU A 165 1.82 -5.67 12.01
C GLU A 165 0.41 -5.16 11.70
N ILE A 166 -0.58 -5.48 12.54
CA ILE A 166 -1.96 -4.99 12.39
C ILE A 166 -2.31 -4.11 13.59
N ARG A 167 -2.54 -2.81 13.35
CA ARG A 167 -2.80 -1.81 14.41
C ARG A 167 -3.83 -0.79 13.96
N ALA A 168 -4.53 -0.17 14.92
CA ALA A 168 -5.45 0.92 14.62
C ALA A 168 -4.76 2.29 14.69
N ASP A 169 -5.35 3.29 14.03
CA ASP A 169 -5.16 4.73 14.23
C ASP A 169 -3.68 5.19 14.25
N GLN A 170 -2.90 4.71 13.29
CA GLN A 170 -1.52 5.14 13.13
C GLN A 170 -1.44 6.48 12.41
N THR A 171 -0.65 7.41 12.98
CA THR A 171 -0.37 8.68 12.33
C THR A 171 0.36 8.45 11.01
N PHE A 172 -0.21 9.00 9.94
CA PHE A 172 0.38 9.00 8.60
C PHE A 172 1.14 10.29 8.33
N TYR A 173 2.41 10.17 7.97
CA TYR A 173 3.23 11.28 7.49
C TYR A 173 3.44 11.13 5.98
N PHE A 174 3.04 12.14 5.21
CA PHE A 174 3.25 12.14 3.76
C PHE A 174 4.75 12.08 3.45
N ALA A 175 5.12 11.20 2.51
CA ALA A 175 6.44 11.25 1.90
C ALA A 175 6.54 12.47 0.96
N GLU A 176 7.77 12.82 0.58
CA GLU A 176 8.06 13.95 -0.28
C GLU A 176 7.33 13.85 -1.64
N PRO A 177 6.99 14.98 -2.29
CA PRO A 177 6.23 14.99 -3.55
C PRO A 177 6.84 14.13 -4.66
N TYR A 178 8.15 13.95 -4.67
CA TYR A 178 8.80 13.11 -5.67
C TYR A 178 8.46 11.61 -5.52
N HIS A 179 8.11 11.14 -4.32
CA HIS A 179 7.66 9.76 -4.09
C HIS A 179 6.22 9.51 -4.55
N GLN A 180 5.36 10.53 -4.51
CA GLN A 180 3.94 10.42 -4.86
C GLN A 180 3.77 9.98 -6.32
N GLN A 181 3.07 8.87 -6.56
CA GLN A 181 2.85 8.27 -7.88
C GLN A 181 4.12 8.13 -8.72
N TYR A 182 5.24 7.76 -8.07
CA TYR A 182 6.56 7.74 -8.69
C TYR A 182 6.60 6.97 -10.02
N LEU A 183 5.99 5.77 -10.07
CA LEU A 183 5.97 4.93 -11.28
C LEU A 183 5.11 5.48 -12.43
N ALA A 184 4.26 6.47 -12.18
CA ALA A 184 3.52 7.18 -13.22
C ALA A 184 4.32 8.33 -13.84
N LYS A 185 5.42 8.76 -13.23
CA LYS A 185 6.21 9.89 -13.71
C LYS A 185 7.09 9.50 -14.91
N PRO A 186 7.24 10.38 -15.92
CA PRO A 186 8.15 10.17 -17.02
C PRO A 186 9.59 9.92 -16.54
N GLY A 187 10.25 8.89 -17.09
CA GLY A 187 11.65 8.57 -16.76
C GLY A 187 11.85 7.91 -15.39
N SER A 188 10.77 7.54 -14.68
CA SER A 188 10.87 6.77 -13.44
C SER A 188 11.51 5.40 -13.68
N ARG A 189 12.25 4.92 -12.68
CA ARG A 189 12.80 3.56 -12.70
C ARG A 189 11.68 2.57 -12.37
N PRO A 190 11.50 1.48 -13.13
CA PRO A 190 10.50 0.45 -12.85
C PRO A 190 10.95 -0.39 -11.65
N TYR A 191 10.86 0.19 -10.45
CA TYR A 191 11.30 -0.40 -9.20
C TYR A 191 10.11 -0.85 -8.37
N CYS A 192 10.19 -2.09 -7.88
CA CYS A 192 9.26 -2.66 -6.94
C CYS A 192 9.95 -3.85 -6.27
N SER A 193 9.94 -3.87 -4.93
CA SER A 193 10.57 -4.93 -4.14
C SER A 193 9.62 -6.00 -3.64
N ALA A 194 8.31 -5.83 -3.84
CA ALA A 194 7.32 -6.82 -3.48
C ALA A 194 7.56 -8.14 -4.23
N MET A 195 7.70 -9.22 -3.46
CA MET A 195 7.90 -10.59 -3.95
C MET A 195 6.74 -11.42 -3.44
N PRO A 196 5.70 -11.70 -4.26
CA PRO A 196 4.51 -12.42 -3.80
C PRO A 196 4.83 -13.87 -3.44
N THR A 197 4.06 -14.46 -2.53
CA THR A 197 4.14 -15.89 -2.18
C THR A 197 3.50 -16.81 -3.20
N GLN A 198 2.75 -16.26 -4.17
CA GLN A 198 1.87 -16.96 -5.10
C GLN A 198 0.68 -17.67 -4.44
N ALA A 199 0.54 -17.55 -3.11
CA ALA A 199 -0.67 -17.94 -2.41
C ALA A 199 -1.79 -16.94 -2.72
N LEU A 200 -3.03 -17.43 -2.73
CA LEU A 200 -4.21 -16.62 -2.99
C LEU A 200 -5.10 -16.57 -1.74
N LEU A 201 -5.60 -15.38 -1.43
CA LEU A 201 -6.60 -15.19 -0.38
C LEU A 201 -7.95 -15.66 -0.90
N GLY A 202 -8.52 -16.65 -0.22
CA GLY A 202 -9.87 -17.13 -0.44
C GLY A 202 -10.94 -16.31 0.30
N GLU A 203 -12.10 -16.93 0.49
CA GLU A 203 -13.16 -16.40 1.33
C GLU A 203 -12.76 -16.44 2.82
N PHE A 204 -13.21 -15.44 3.58
CA PHE A 204 -13.00 -15.38 5.02
C PHE A 204 -14.18 -14.72 5.71
N THR A 205 -14.29 -14.90 7.02
CA THR A 205 -15.41 -14.39 7.81
C THR A 205 -15.56 -12.87 7.67
N GLY A 206 -16.73 -12.44 7.22
CA GLY A 206 -17.07 -11.02 7.06
C GLY A 206 -16.64 -10.40 5.73
N ALA A 207 -15.95 -11.13 4.85
CA ALA A 207 -15.58 -10.64 3.52
C ALA A 207 -16.82 -10.24 2.72
N GLY A 208 -16.80 -9.05 2.12
CA GLY A 208 -17.90 -8.49 1.36
C GLY A 208 -17.63 -8.32 -0.14
N TYR A 209 -16.46 -8.78 -0.61
CA TYR A 209 -15.87 -8.62 -1.95
C TYR A 209 -16.82 -8.02 -3.00
N LYS A 210 -16.50 -6.81 -3.48
CA LYS A 210 -17.32 -6.10 -4.48
C LYS A 210 -16.68 -6.11 -5.85
N LEU A 211 -15.36 -6.23 -5.94
CA LEU A 211 -14.67 -6.19 -7.21
C LEU A 211 -14.86 -7.49 -7.99
N PRO A 212 -15.29 -7.42 -9.27
CA PRO A 212 -15.51 -8.62 -10.07
C PRO A 212 -14.19 -9.33 -10.38
N GLY A 213 -14.27 -10.65 -10.59
CA GLY A 213 -13.12 -11.51 -10.88
C GLY A 213 -12.18 -10.99 -11.98
N GLN A 214 -12.73 -10.31 -12.99
CA GLN A 214 -11.97 -9.72 -14.10
C GLN A 214 -10.96 -8.66 -13.65
N VAL A 215 -11.16 -7.98 -12.51
CA VAL A 215 -10.15 -7.03 -11.99
C VAL A 215 -8.84 -7.75 -11.72
N TRP A 216 -8.92 -8.94 -11.14
CA TRP A 216 -7.76 -9.70 -10.70
C TRP A 216 -6.97 -10.30 -11.87
N THR A 217 -7.54 -10.38 -13.09
CA THR A 217 -6.80 -10.84 -14.27
C THR A 217 -5.84 -9.78 -14.83
N HIS A 218 -5.89 -8.54 -14.34
CA HIS A 218 -4.94 -7.47 -14.70
C HIS A 218 -3.63 -7.50 -13.90
N TYR A 219 -3.48 -8.50 -13.03
CA TYR A 219 -2.28 -8.78 -12.25
C TYR A 219 -1.82 -10.21 -12.61
N ASP A 220 -0.52 -10.37 -12.88
CA ASP A 220 0.05 -11.68 -13.15
C ASP A 220 0.47 -12.31 -11.82
N TRP A 221 -0.36 -13.20 -11.28
CA TRP A 221 -0.10 -13.90 -10.03
C TRP A 221 0.83 -15.11 -10.20
N SER A 222 1.18 -15.46 -11.43
CA SER A 222 2.03 -16.63 -11.73
C SER A 222 3.53 -16.34 -11.58
N ILE A 223 3.91 -15.06 -11.45
CA ILE A 223 5.30 -14.65 -11.33
C ILE A 223 5.73 -14.54 -9.87
N SER A 224 6.99 -14.91 -9.60
CA SER A 224 7.64 -14.76 -8.29
C SER A 224 8.31 -13.39 -8.10
N HIS A 225 8.01 -12.42 -8.96
CA HIS A 225 8.48 -11.04 -8.86
C HIS A 225 7.28 -10.09 -8.88
N CYS A 226 7.51 -8.80 -8.64
CA CYS A 226 6.44 -7.84 -8.43
C CYS A 226 5.34 -7.86 -9.50
N VAL A 227 4.14 -8.28 -9.08
CA VAL A 227 2.88 -8.34 -9.87
C VAL A 227 2.35 -6.96 -10.29
N LEU A 228 2.95 -5.90 -9.74
CA LEU A 228 2.52 -4.51 -9.89
C LEU A 228 3.26 -3.80 -11.05
N ARG A 229 3.94 -4.55 -11.92
CA ARG A 229 4.69 -4.02 -13.07
C ARG A 229 3.83 -3.72 -14.32
N GLY A 230 2.51 -3.96 -14.27
CA GLY A 230 1.56 -3.76 -15.38
C GLY A 230 1.35 -2.31 -15.81
N ASP A 231 0.21 -1.99 -16.44
CA ASP A 231 -0.15 -0.61 -16.83
C ASP A 231 -0.25 0.32 -15.61
N ASN A 232 0.01 1.61 -15.78
CA ASN A 232 -0.28 2.64 -14.78
C ASN A 232 -1.76 3.04 -14.78
N ALA A 233 -2.51 2.81 -15.86
CA ALA A 233 -3.91 3.21 -15.93
C ALA A 233 -4.79 2.43 -14.95
N PRO A 234 -5.84 3.08 -14.39
CA PRO A 234 -6.89 2.39 -13.65
C PRO A 234 -7.57 1.32 -14.51
N ILE A 235 -7.93 0.21 -13.86
CA ILE A 235 -8.66 -0.88 -14.51
C ILE A 235 -10.09 -0.41 -14.79
N SER A 236 -10.54 -0.60 -16.03
CA SER A 236 -11.93 -0.30 -16.42
C SER A 236 -12.78 -1.57 -16.44
N LEU A 237 -14.05 -1.44 -16.04
CA LEU A 237 -15.01 -2.53 -15.93
C LEU A 237 -15.99 -2.62 -17.12
N HIS A 238 -15.63 -2.08 -18.29
CA HIS A 238 -16.49 -2.05 -19.49
C HIS A 238 -16.92 -3.43 -19.98
#